data_AF-A0A1V5LA54-F1
#
_entry.id   AF-A0A1V5LA54-F1
#
_cell.length_a   1.000
_cell.length_b   1.000
_cell.length_c   1.000
_cell.angle_alpha   90.00
_cell.angle_beta   90.00
_cell.angle_gamma   90.00
#
_symmetry.space_group_name_H-M   'P 1'
#
loop_
_entity.id
_entity.type
_entity.pdbx_description
1 polymer ?
#
loop_
_entity_poly.entity_id
_entity_poly.type
_entity_poly.pdbx_seq_one_letter_code
_entity_poly.pdbx_strand_id
1 'polypeptide(L)'
;MGEITTFRCTDCGYESAAIRWGVSVTDPRRRFLPAQCLSCKEYVEVDLTGADLLVDDFFCPTCGAQVFFVERADAYACPKCGGTHVGPHQGPAYW
;
A
#
# COMPACT_ATOMS: atom_id res chain seq x y z
N MET A 1 16.01 3.14 -6.81
CA MET A 1 15.46 4.21 -5.95
C MET A 1 13.96 4.07 -6.04
N GLY A 2 13.27 3.76 -4.94
CA GLY A 2 11.81 3.61 -4.96
C GLY A 2 11.15 4.97 -4.91
N GLU A 3 10.08 5.16 -5.68
CA GLU A 3 9.27 6.37 -5.61
C GLU A 3 8.47 6.33 -4.31
N ILE A 4 8.48 7.41 -3.54
CA ILE A 4 7.67 7.46 -2.32
C ILE A 4 6.28 7.92 -2.69
N THR A 5 5.28 7.14 -2.30
CA THR A 5 3.87 7.44 -2.52
C THR A 5 3.15 7.56 -1.20
N THR A 6 2.32 8.59 -1.09
CA THR A 6 1.31 8.75 -0.04
C THR A 6 -0.07 8.62 -0.67
N PHE A 7 -0.98 7.90 -0.03
CA PHE A 7 -2.38 7.85 -0.45
C PHE A 7 -3.15 8.94 0.25
N ARG A 8 -3.87 9.77 -0.52
CA ARG A 8 -4.73 10.82 0.02
C ARG A 8 -6.17 10.59 -0.35
N CYS A 9 -7.04 10.66 0.64
CA CYS A 9 -8.49 10.67 0.45
C CYS A 9 -8.97 12.11 0.27
N THR A 10 -9.64 12.40 -0.83
CA THR A 10 -10.23 13.73 -1.07
C THR A 10 -11.54 13.95 -0.29
N ASP A 11 -12.23 12.87 0.12
CA ASP A 11 -13.49 12.95 0.86
C ASP A 11 -13.30 13.40 2.33
N CYS A 12 -12.27 12.88 3.01
CA CYS A 12 -12.05 13.14 4.44
C CYS A 12 -10.69 13.76 4.76
N GLY A 13 -9.84 13.98 3.76
CA GLY A 13 -8.50 14.53 3.93
C GLY A 13 -7.51 13.60 4.62
N TYR A 14 -7.83 12.31 4.78
CA TYR A 14 -6.88 11.32 5.30
C TYR A 14 -5.67 11.20 4.38
N GLU A 15 -4.48 11.11 4.98
CA GLU A 15 -3.22 10.86 4.29
C GLU A 15 -2.56 9.62 4.92
N SER A 16 -2.11 8.68 4.10
CA SER A 16 -1.42 7.48 4.56
C SER A 16 0.02 7.80 4.97
N ALA A 17 0.64 6.85 5.68
CA ALA A 17 2.09 6.83 5.78
C ALA A 17 2.73 6.76 4.39
N ALA A 18 3.91 7.37 4.26
CA ALA A 18 4.74 7.28 3.08
C ALA A 18 5.20 5.84 2.87
N ILE A 19 4.86 5.25 1.73
CA ILE A 19 5.26 3.89 1.36
C ILE A 19 6.10 3.94 0.08
N ARG A 20 6.98 2.96 -0.11
CA ARG A 20 7.70 2.83 -1.37
C ARG A 20 6.79 2.16 -2.39
N TRP A 21 6.63 2.83 -3.52
CA TRP A 21 5.94 2.33 -4.69
C TRP A 21 6.88 2.45 -5.90
N GLY A 22 6.70 1.63 -6.93
CA GLY A 22 7.55 1.70 -8.14
C GLY A 22 8.55 0.56 -8.33
N VAL A 23 8.36 -0.58 -7.66
CA VAL A 23 8.93 -1.84 -8.16
C VAL A 23 7.90 -2.50 -9.06
N SER A 24 8.22 -2.62 -10.34
CA SER A 24 7.49 -3.48 -11.26
C SER A 24 7.33 -4.86 -10.61
N VAL A 25 6.18 -5.53 -10.80
CA VAL A 25 6.01 -6.96 -10.44
C VAL A 25 7.12 -7.85 -11.04
N THR A 26 7.81 -7.37 -12.07
CA THR A 26 8.94 -8.03 -12.74
C THR A 26 10.32 -7.66 -12.20
N ASP A 27 10.47 -6.68 -11.30
CA ASP A 27 11.76 -6.33 -10.69
C ASP A 27 12.03 -7.21 -9.44
N PRO A 28 13.10 -8.03 -9.44
CA PRO A 28 13.41 -8.96 -8.36
C PRO A 28 14.11 -8.30 -7.15
N ARG A 29 14.46 -7.01 -7.20
CA ARG A 29 15.21 -6.34 -6.13
C ARG A 29 14.26 -5.65 -5.15
N ARG A 30 13.84 -6.39 -4.12
CA ARG A 30 12.98 -5.96 -2.99
C ARG A 30 11.58 -5.54 -3.44
N ARG A 31 10.73 -6.55 -3.59
CA ARG A 31 9.32 -6.39 -3.93
C ARG A 31 8.57 -5.89 -2.70
N PHE A 32 8.39 -4.58 -2.60
CA PHE A 32 7.45 -4.01 -1.63
C PHE A 32 6.13 -3.76 -2.36
N LEU A 33 5.04 -4.33 -1.86
CA LEU A 33 3.71 -4.02 -2.40
C LEU A 33 2.88 -3.24 -1.38
N PRO A 34 2.14 -2.23 -1.85
CA PRO A 34 1.12 -1.58 -1.04
C PRO A 34 -0.01 -2.57 -0.74
N ALA A 35 -0.34 -2.69 0.54
CA ALA A 35 -1.50 -3.44 0.99
C ALA A 35 -2.37 -2.60 1.92
N GLN A 36 -3.66 -2.90 1.95
CA GLN A 36 -4.60 -2.36 2.91
C GLN A 36 -4.88 -3.38 4.00
N CYS A 37 -4.74 -3.01 5.26
CA CYS A 37 -5.20 -3.85 6.36
C CYS A 37 -6.73 -3.84 6.45
N LEU A 38 -7.39 -4.99 6.55
CA LEU A 38 -8.85 -4.99 6.72
C LEU A 38 -9.32 -4.61 8.13
N SER A 39 -8.44 -4.69 9.14
CA SER A 39 -8.78 -4.43 10.54
C SER A 39 -8.59 -2.95 10.90
N CYS A 40 -7.33 -2.48 10.97
CA CYS A 40 -7.04 -1.07 11.27
C CYS A 40 -7.25 -0.14 10.07
N LYS A 41 -7.57 -0.72 8.91
CA LYS A 41 -7.76 -0.03 7.64
C LYS A 41 -6.50 0.60 7.04
N GLU A 42 -5.43 0.84 7.80
CA GLU A 42 -4.21 1.50 7.31
C GLU A 42 -3.60 0.90 6.04
N TYR A 43 -2.96 1.77 5.25
CA TYR A 43 -2.06 1.37 4.18
C TYR A 43 -0.69 0.99 4.75
N VAL A 44 -0.19 -0.16 4.35
CA VAL A 44 1.08 -0.69 4.83
C VAL A 44 1.95 -1.15 3.66
N GLU A 45 3.25 -1.04 3.87
CA GLU A 45 4.26 -1.61 2.98
C GLU A 45 4.49 -3.07 3.38
N VAL A 46 4.28 -4.00 2.44
CA VAL A 46 4.52 -5.43 2.68
C VAL A 46 5.77 -5.86 1.93
N ASP A 47 6.75 -6.40 2.65
CA ASP A 47 7.95 -6.99 2.06
C ASP A 47 7.63 -8.38 1.51
N LEU A 48 7.80 -8.53 0.19
CA LEU A 48 7.66 -9.81 -0.52
C LEU A 48 9.00 -10.44 -0.87
N THR A 49 10.10 -9.98 -0.27
CA THR A 49 11.43 -10.52 -0.54
C THR A 49 11.47 -11.99 -0.12
N GLY A 50 11.46 -12.89 -1.12
CA GLY A 50 11.44 -14.33 -0.90
C GLY A 50 10.06 -14.92 -0.57
N ALA A 51 8.98 -14.13 -0.67
CA ALA A 51 7.61 -14.57 -0.47
C ALA A 51 6.86 -14.75 -1.81
N ASP A 52 5.91 -15.67 -1.84
CA ASP A 52 4.99 -15.92 -2.94
C ASP A 52 3.59 -15.37 -2.60
N LEU A 53 3.16 -14.34 -3.34
CA LEU A 53 1.85 -13.70 -3.18
C LEU A 53 0.65 -14.66 -3.28
N LEU A 54 0.81 -15.79 -3.96
CA LEU A 54 -0.26 -16.77 -4.16
C LEU A 54 -0.36 -17.79 -3.02
N VAL A 55 0.67 -17.88 -2.16
CA VAL A 55 0.81 -18.95 -1.17
C VAL A 55 0.94 -18.40 0.25
N ASP A 56 1.62 -17.26 0.42
CA ASP A 56 1.92 -16.70 1.73
C ASP A 56 0.78 -15.81 2.27
N ASP A 57 0.56 -15.89 3.58
CA ASP A 57 -0.29 -14.97 4.32
C ASP A 57 0.50 -13.71 4.71
N PHE A 58 -0.10 -12.54 4.47
CA PHE A 58 0.51 -11.27 4.81
C PHE A 58 -0.27 -10.56 5.90
N PHE A 59 0.45 -9.98 6.85
CA PHE A 59 -0.12 -9.37 8.04
C PHE A 59 0.30 -7.90 8.16
N CYS A 60 -0.59 -7.11 8.76
CA CYS A 60 -0.39 -5.70 9.00
C CYS A 60 0.64 -5.53 10.12
N PRO A 61 1.74 -4.80 9.90
CA PRO A 61 2.72 -4.54 10.96
C PRO A 61 2.15 -3.73 12.14
N THR A 62 1.09 -2.94 11.91
CA THR A 62 0.46 -2.12 12.97
C THR A 62 -0.43 -2.94 13.90
N CYS A 63 -1.26 -3.84 13.36
CA CYS A 63 -2.31 -4.52 14.14
C CYS A 63 -2.32 -6.05 14.05
N GLY A 64 -1.43 -6.66 13.27
CA GLY A 64 -1.29 -8.11 13.14
C GLY A 64 -2.41 -8.80 12.35
N ALA A 65 -3.41 -8.08 11.85
CA ALA A 65 -4.47 -8.64 11.03
C ALA A 65 -4.03 -8.86 9.58
N GLN A 66 -4.69 -9.75 8.84
CA GLN A 66 -4.40 -9.99 7.43
C GLN A 66 -4.58 -8.72 6.58
N VAL A 67 -3.69 -8.56 5.60
CA VAL A 67 -3.72 -7.45 4.63
C VAL A 67 -4.14 -7.94 3.26
N PHE A 68 -4.76 -7.06 2.50
CA PHE A 68 -5.15 -7.30 1.13
C PHE A 68 -4.33 -6.39 0.22
N PHE A 69 -3.61 -6.98 -0.72
CA PHE A 69 -2.83 -6.22 -1.70
C PHE A 69 -3.75 -5.39 -2.58
N VAL A 70 -3.42 -4.11 -2.72
CA VAL A 70 -4.27 -3.16 -3.45
C VAL A 70 -4.06 -3.26 -4.97
N GLU A 71 -3.07 -4.04 -5.40
CA GLU A 71 -2.79 -4.34 -6.81
C GLU A 71 -3.79 -5.34 -7.43
N ARG A 72 -5.04 -5.35 -6.94
CA ARG A 72 -6.20 -5.93 -7.62
C ARG A 72 -7.26 -4.84 -7.79
N ALA A 73 -7.38 -4.35 -9.02
CA ALA A 73 -8.58 -3.70 -9.56
C ALA A 73 -8.86 -2.23 -9.19
N ASP A 74 -7.92 -1.31 -9.50
CA ASP A 74 -8.19 0.10 -9.83
C ASP A 74 -8.96 0.97 -8.79
N ALA A 75 -9.14 0.51 -7.55
CA ALA A 75 -9.91 1.24 -6.54
C ALA A 75 -9.26 1.16 -5.16
N TYR A 76 -8.92 2.33 -4.61
CA TYR A 76 -8.41 2.49 -3.25
C TYR A 76 -9.56 2.93 -2.33
N ALA A 77 -9.84 2.19 -1.26
CA ALA A 77 -10.84 2.58 -0.27
C ALA A 77 -10.17 3.30 0.91
N CYS A 78 -10.68 4.47 1.27
CA CYS A 78 -10.14 5.25 2.38
C CYS A 78 -10.28 4.47 3.68
N PRO A 79 -9.19 4.35 4.44
CA PRO A 79 -9.25 3.55 5.64
C PRO A 79 -10.00 4.22 6.78
N LYS A 80 -10.08 5.55 6.74
CA LYS A 80 -10.71 6.36 7.77
C LYS A 80 -12.20 6.55 7.55
N CYS A 81 -12.63 6.80 6.30
CA CYS A 81 -14.03 7.11 5.99
C CYS A 81 -14.71 6.09 5.06
N GLY A 82 -13.98 5.13 4.51
CA GLY A 82 -14.51 4.18 3.51
C GLY A 82 -14.78 4.78 2.13
N GLY A 83 -14.48 6.06 1.90
CA GLY A 83 -14.65 6.73 0.62
C GLY A 83 -13.77 6.15 -0.47
N THR A 84 -14.24 6.14 -1.72
CA THR A 84 -13.54 5.58 -2.88
C THR A 84 -12.66 6.60 -3.61
N HIS A 85 -12.74 7.88 -3.23
CA HIS A 85 -11.90 8.93 -3.81
C HIS A 85 -10.56 8.99 -3.08
N VAL A 86 -9.78 7.91 -3.20
CA VAL A 86 -8.40 7.85 -2.72
C VAL A 86 -7.46 7.72 -3.90
N GLY A 87 -6.55 8.68 -3.99
CA GLY A 87 -5.56 8.75 -5.05
C GLY A 87 -4.15 8.58 -4.48
N PRO A 88 -3.24 7.94 -5.23
CA PRO A 88 -1.83 8.05 -4.93
C PRO A 88 -1.32 9.46 -5.24
N HIS A 89 -0.51 9.98 -4.34
CA HIS A 89 0.27 11.19 -4.50
C HIS A 89 1.74 10.81 -4.41
N GLN A 90 2.48 11.00 -5.50
CA GLN A 90 3.91 10.85 -5.45
C GLN A 90 4.51 12.08 -4.76
N GLY A 91 5.27 11.83 -3.69
CA GLY A 91 6.04 12.88 -3.03
C GLY A 91 7.12 13.43 -3.97
N PRO A 92 7.74 14.58 -3.65
CA PRO A 92 8.84 15.09 -4.47
C PRO A 92 9.93 14.02 -4.59
N ALA A 93 10.21 13.59 -5.82
CA ALA A 93 11.34 12.74 -6.14
C ALA A 93 12.61 13.49 -5.71
N TYR A 94 13.19 13.10 -4.57
CA TYR A 94 14.49 13.60 -4.18
C TYR A 94 15.52 12.92 -5.10
N TRP A 95 16.14 13.72 -5.95
CA TRP A 95 17.26 13.36 -6.81
C TRP A 95 18.56 13.36 -6.03
#